data_AF-A0A512BM45-F1
#
_entry.id   AF-A0A512BM45-F1
#
_cell.length_a   1.000
_cell.length_b   1.000
_cell.length_c   1.000
_cell.angle_alpha   90.00
_cell.angle_beta   90.00
_cell.angle_gamma   90.00
#
_symmetry.space_group_name_H-M   'P 1'
#
loop_
_entity.id
_entity.type
_entity.pdbx_description
1 polymer ?
#
loop_
_entity_poly.entity_id
_entity_poly.type
_entity_poly.pdbx_seq_one_letter_code
_entity_poly.pdbx_strand_id
1 'polypeptide(L)'
;MSEFNERADQWTKYASLSHLYGVGDPGSLVQQASSCLLGYGYRKDIFAFEVLHSVRDVHAYDPSETGRWIGTIAAIVDAIVDFTDCDETRHARTEIIDVVARTQPHLLPKFYVHHLDADEWYLADKSLKSFIGIADLEDPEAAALAGTLLDHGSLHELRKRAQTSSTAQALLERQTAFLGGLPSPVERSYSTPDRELTLEEKRATEQDPTAFASNDFTGIAKAVGDPHFHYSKKKDFLSRWLRHWHAKRKSRDAVASIKAYFEAGKRTYDIEELLDVAFEVSLEAEGRNAAYPWLVQAQIRRRGWSSHYTSDEEVEARLKAAARVYQDRWKDFIRDTSVPEEYFARRGASFSIGFHHLVRFLLVAGQIAEAMKVTAAFVSIFEEETEDQPISEATWLR
;
A
#
# COMPACT_ATOMS: atom_id res chain seq x y z
N MET A 1 -26.14 -0.47 -17.39
CA MET A 1 -25.86 0.96 -17.16
C MET A 1 -25.32 1.55 -18.45
N SER A 2 -25.69 2.77 -18.80
CA SER A 2 -25.10 3.49 -19.94
C SER A 2 -23.67 3.90 -19.58
N GLU A 3 -22.76 3.87 -20.54
CA GLU A 3 -21.36 4.23 -20.29
C GLU A 3 -21.24 5.70 -19.86
N PHE A 4 -20.14 5.99 -19.18
CA PHE A 4 -19.79 7.30 -18.67
C PHE A 4 -20.00 8.44 -19.71
N ASN A 5 -19.48 8.23 -20.93
CA ASN A 5 -19.58 9.17 -22.05
C ASN A 5 -21.03 9.41 -22.50
N GLU A 6 -21.88 8.38 -22.44
CA GLU A 6 -23.27 8.47 -22.86
C GLU A 6 -24.09 9.35 -21.91
N ARG A 7 -23.79 9.31 -20.60
CA ARG A 7 -24.43 10.18 -19.60
C ARG A 7 -23.99 11.63 -19.74
N ALA A 8 -22.69 11.88 -19.91
CA ALA A 8 -22.18 13.24 -20.15
C ALA A 8 -22.81 13.88 -21.41
N ASP A 9 -22.92 13.10 -22.48
CA ASP A 9 -23.61 13.51 -23.72
C ASP A 9 -25.09 13.80 -23.47
N GLN A 10 -25.75 12.98 -22.67
CA GLN A 10 -27.16 13.15 -22.33
C GLN A 10 -27.40 14.42 -21.50
N TRP A 11 -26.56 14.68 -20.49
CA TRP A 11 -26.62 15.91 -19.70
C TRP A 11 -26.36 17.16 -20.55
N THR A 12 -25.39 17.08 -21.47
CA THR A 12 -25.10 18.18 -22.41
C THR A 12 -26.29 18.47 -23.35
N LYS A 13 -26.97 17.42 -23.81
CA LYS A 13 -28.21 17.55 -24.61
C LYS A 13 -29.33 18.19 -23.80
N TYR A 14 -29.52 17.77 -22.54
CA TYR A 14 -30.52 18.37 -21.66
C TYR A 14 -30.20 19.83 -21.33
N ALA A 15 -28.95 20.18 -21.06
CA ALA A 15 -28.52 21.56 -20.86
C ALA A 15 -28.83 22.43 -22.10
N SER A 16 -28.55 21.91 -23.29
CA SER A 16 -28.82 22.60 -24.56
C SER A 16 -30.32 22.85 -24.77
N LEU A 17 -31.16 21.84 -24.50
CA LEU A 17 -32.62 21.96 -24.59
C LEU A 17 -33.17 22.91 -23.52
N SER A 18 -32.70 22.80 -22.28
CA SER A 18 -33.04 23.67 -21.16
C SER A 18 -32.74 25.14 -21.48
N HIS A 19 -31.58 25.42 -22.07
CA HIS A 19 -31.20 26.75 -22.53
C HIS A 19 -32.08 27.24 -23.69
N LEU A 20 -32.29 26.40 -24.71
CA LEU A 20 -33.07 26.75 -25.90
C LEU A 20 -34.53 27.09 -25.58
N TYR A 21 -35.15 26.36 -24.65
CA TYR A 21 -36.55 26.54 -24.28
C TYR A 21 -36.76 27.40 -23.03
N GLY A 22 -35.68 27.87 -22.38
CA GLY A 22 -35.76 28.72 -21.20
C GLY A 22 -36.42 28.04 -19.98
N VAL A 23 -36.21 26.74 -19.82
CA VAL A 23 -36.81 25.92 -18.76
C VAL A 23 -35.74 25.29 -17.88
N GLY A 24 -35.98 25.21 -16.57
CA GLY A 24 -35.02 24.60 -15.63
C GLY A 24 -33.76 25.44 -15.44
N ASP A 25 -32.67 24.78 -15.09
CA ASP A 25 -31.36 25.40 -14.87
C ASP A 25 -30.29 24.74 -15.77
N PRO A 26 -29.95 25.36 -16.91
CA PRO A 26 -28.92 24.84 -17.80
C PRO A 26 -27.55 24.73 -17.12
N GLY A 27 -27.27 25.58 -16.12
CA GLY A 27 -25.98 25.61 -15.43
C GLY A 27 -25.74 24.35 -14.62
N SER A 28 -26.71 23.92 -13.81
CA SER A 28 -26.62 22.66 -13.06
C SER A 28 -26.51 21.43 -13.97
N LEU A 29 -27.14 21.43 -15.15
CA LEU A 29 -27.02 20.34 -16.13
C LEU A 29 -25.63 20.29 -16.77
N VAL A 30 -25.00 21.45 -17.04
CA VAL A 30 -23.59 21.50 -17.48
C VAL A 30 -22.65 21.05 -16.37
N GLN A 31 -22.97 21.39 -15.11
CA GLN A 31 -22.21 20.90 -13.96
C GLN A 31 -22.27 19.38 -13.86
N GLN A 32 -23.46 18.78 -13.99
CA GLN A 32 -23.64 17.32 -14.05
C GLN A 32 -22.86 16.68 -15.22
N ALA A 33 -22.86 17.29 -16.40
CA ALA A 33 -22.04 16.81 -17.52
C ALA A 33 -20.53 16.88 -17.20
N SER A 34 -20.09 17.88 -16.43
CA SER A 34 -18.69 18.06 -16.03
C SER A 34 -18.27 17.12 -14.90
N SER A 35 -19.13 16.94 -13.89
CA SER A 35 -18.97 15.96 -12.80
C SER A 35 -18.83 14.56 -13.38
N CYS A 36 -19.63 14.27 -14.40
CA CYS A 36 -19.44 13.10 -15.21
C CYS A 36 -17.99 13.05 -15.72
N LEU A 37 -17.54 14.02 -16.54
CA LEU A 37 -16.24 13.96 -17.23
C LEU A 37 -15.03 13.82 -16.31
N LEU A 38 -15.14 14.36 -15.09
CA LEU A 38 -14.07 14.37 -14.10
C LEU A 38 -14.15 13.22 -13.09
N GLY A 39 -15.36 12.68 -12.88
CA GLY A 39 -15.67 11.70 -11.86
C GLY A 39 -15.04 10.32 -12.09
N TYR A 40 -15.26 9.45 -11.11
CA TYR A 40 -14.78 8.08 -11.07
C TYR A 40 -15.51 7.25 -12.13
N GLY A 41 -14.84 6.92 -13.24
CA GLY A 41 -15.47 6.19 -14.34
C GLY A 41 -14.48 5.44 -15.24
N TYR A 42 -14.76 4.16 -15.48
CA TYR A 42 -14.15 3.26 -16.49
C TYR A 42 -12.62 3.40 -16.66
N ARG A 43 -11.91 3.56 -15.54
CA ARG A 43 -10.46 3.60 -15.45
C ARG A 43 -10.03 2.79 -14.23
N LYS A 44 -8.83 2.20 -14.30
CA LYS A 44 -8.12 1.63 -13.15
C LYS A 44 -7.80 2.74 -12.16
N ASP A 45 -8.73 2.95 -11.24
CA ASP A 45 -8.58 3.91 -10.15
C ASP A 45 -8.38 3.16 -8.84
N ILE A 46 -7.16 3.28 -8.33
CA ILE A 46 -6.68 2.61 -7.13
C ILE A 46 -6.89 3.45 -5.88
N PHE A 47 -7.51 4.64 -6.00
CA PHE A 47 -7.71 5.54 -4.87
C PHE A 47 -8.56 4.91 -3.76
N ALA A 48 -9.50 4.02 -4.11
CA ALA A 48 -10.26 3.25 -3.13
C ALA A 48 -9.37 2.52 -2.10
N PHE A 49 -8.24 1.95 -2.51
CA PHE A 49 -7.30 1.30 -1.59
C PHE A 49 -6.61 2.31 -0.66
N GLU A 50 -6.27 3.48 -1.18
CA GLU A 50 -5.68 4.56 -0.39
C GLU A 50 -6.64 5.04 0.70
N VAL A 51 -7.94 5.17 0.39
CA VAL A 51 -8.98 5.52 1.37
C VAL A 51 -9.13 4.41 2.42
N LEU A 52 -9.29 3.15 1.98
CA LEU A 52 -9.47 2.00 2.86
C LEU A 52 -8.29 1.81 3.82
N HIS A 53 -7.06 1.88 3.32
CA HIS A 53 -5.87 1.81 4.16
C HIS A 53 -5.78 2.98 5.15
N SER A 54 -6.12 4.20 4.71
CA SER A 54 -6.10 5.39 5.58
C SER A 54 -7.11 5.28 6.73
N VAL A 55 -8.31 4.77 6.47
CA VAL A 55 -9.34 4.51 7.50
C VAL A 55 -8.85 3.46 8.49
N ARG A 56 -8.30 2.34 7.98
CA ARG A 56 -7.72 1.27 8.81
C ARG A 56 -6.61 1.79 9.72
N ASP A 57 -5.70 2.57 9.17
CA ASP A 57 -4.52 3.03 9.90
C ASP A 57 -4.89 4.09 10.96
N VAL A 58 -5.84 5.00 10.65
CA VAL A 58 -6.35 5.97 11.64
C VAL A 58 -7.10 5.27 12.77
N HIS A 59 -7.91 4.25 12.48
CA HIS A 59 -8.68 3.53 13.50
C HIS A 59 -7.82 3.02 14.66
N ALA A 60 -6.58 2.57 14.38
CA ALA A 60 -5.65 2.09 15.40
C ALA A 60 -5.22 3.18 16.41
N TYR A 61 -5.39 4.46 16.08
CA TYR A 61 -5.04 5.60 16.92
C TYR A 61 -6.28 6.37 17.41
N ASP A 62 -7.28 6.54 16.54
CA ASP A 62 -8.54 7.20 16.85
C ASP A 62 -9.71 6.53 16.09
N PRO A 63 -10.56 5.73 16.77
CA PRO A 63 -11.65 5.02 16.13
C PRO A 63 -12.92 5.88 15.95
N SER A 64 -12.96 7.12 16.44
CA SER A 64 -14.19 7.93 16.58
C SER A 64 -15.01 8.07 15.30
N GLU A 65 -14.34 8.27 14.16
CA GLU A 65 -14.99 8.50 12.87
C GLU A 65 -15.10 7.25 11.99
N THR A 66 -14.52 6.13 12.42
CA THR A 66 -14.39 4.91 11.59
C THR A 66 -15.74 4.43 11.08
N GLY A 67 -16.75 4.35 11.96
CA GLY A 67 -18.07 3.86 11.59
C GLY A 67 -18.77 4.75 10.55
N ARG A 68 -18.59 6.06 10.64
CA ARG A 68 -19.13 7.01 9.65
C ARG A 68 -18.46 6.82 8.30
N TRP A 69 -17.12 6.70 8.28
CA TRP A 69 -16.37 6.48 7.05
C TRP A 69 -16.72 5.14 6.39
N ILE A 70 -16.78 4.04 7.15
CA ILE A 70 -17.19 2.72 6.61
C ILE A 70 -18.61 2.78 6.06
N GLY A 71 -19.55 3.43 6.75
CA GLY A 71 -20.92 3.59 6.24
C GLY A 71 -21.00 4.34 4.90
N THR A 72 -20.08 5.27 4.67
CA THR A 72 -20.00 6.04 3.40
C THR A 72 -19.35 5.19 2.30
N ILE A 73 -18.18 4.62 2.59
CA ILE A 73 -17.34 3.91 1.62
C ILE A 73 -17.94 2.58 1.18
N ALA A 74 -18.68 1.89 2.06
CA ALA A 74 -19.15 0.54 1.77
C ALA A 74 -20.10 0.43 0.57
N ALA A 75 -21.01 1.39 0.42
CA ALA A 75 -21.90 1.44 -0.74
C ALA A 75 -21.12 1.60 -2.04
N ILE A 76 -20.13 2.51 -2.02
CA ILE A 76 -19.30 2.83 -3.18
C ILE A 76 -18.44 1.62 -3.57
N VAL A 77 -17.78 0.99 -2.59
CA VAL A 77 -16.92 -0.18 -2.84
C VAL A 77 -17.73 -1.38 -3.30
N ASP A 78 -18.92 -1.61 -2.76
CA ASP A 78 -19.75 -2.74 -3.18
C ASP A 78 -20.19 -2.61 -4.65
N ALA A 79 -20.56 -1.40 -5.07
CA ALA A 79 -20.94 -1.09 -6.45
C ALA A 79 -19.75 -0.85 -7.40
N ILE A 80 -18.50 -0.92 -6.94
CA ILE A 80 -17.32 -0.48 -7.73
C ILE A 80 -17.14 -1.23 -9.05
N VAL A 81 -17.61 -2.48 -9.12
CA VAL A 81 -17.55 -3.30 -10.33
C VAL A 81 -18.56 -2.87 -11.40
N ASP A 82 -19.58 -2.09 -11.03
CA ASP A 82 -20.65 -1.67 -11.93
C ASP A 82 -20.26 -0.45 -12.77
N PHE A 83 -19.26 0.33 -12.32
CA PHE A 83 -18.85 1.59 -12.96
C PHE A 83 -17.34 1.72 -13.25
N THR A 84 -16.56 0.67 -12.98
CA THR A 84 -15.13 0.60 -13.34
C THR A 84 -14.86 -0.52 -14.35
N ASP A 85 -13.67 -0.53 -14.95
CA ASP A 85 -13.21 -1.60 -15.85
C ASP A 85 -12.90 -2.93 -15.12
N CYS A 86 -13.08 -2.95 -13.79
CA CYS A 86 -12.78 -4.05 -12.89
C CYS A 86 -11.30 -4.48 -12.83
N ASP A 87 -10.40 -3.86 -13.60
CA ASP A 87 -8.99 -4.20 -13.56
C ASP A 87 -8.38 -3.69 -12.26
N GLU A 88 -8.13 -4.63 -11.36
CA GLU A 88 -7.65 -4.46 -10.00
C GLU A 88 -8.59 -3.73 -9.02
N THR A 89 -9.46 -2.83 -9.50
CA THR A 89 -10.47 -2.14 -8.69
C THR A 89 -11.43 -3.11 -7.99
N ARG A 90 -11.72 -4.26 -8.60
CA ARG A 90 -12.55 -5.33 -7.98
C ARG A 90 -11.99 -5.82 -6.64
N HIS A 91 -10.68 -5.72 -6.42
CA HIS A 91 -10.05 -6.16 -5.18
C HIS A 91 -10.38 -5.21 -4.01
N ALA A 92 -10.90 -4.00 -4.26
CA ALA A 92 -11.40 -3.12 -3.21
C ALA A 92 -12.53 -3.77 -2.39
N ARG A 93 -13.38 -4.60 -3.01
CA ARG A 93 -14.44 -5.36 -2.33
C ARG A 93 -13.88 -6.39 -1.35
N THR A 94 -12.71 -6.95 -1.64
CA THR A 94 -11.98 -7.83 -0.72
C THR A 94 -11.28 -7.02 0.38
N GLU A 95 -10.70 -5.87 0.02
CA GLU A 95 -9.97 -5.01 0.96
C GLU A 95 -10.90 -4.41 2.02
N ILE A 96 -12.11 -3.96 1.66
CA ILE A 96 -13.03 -3.41 2.66
C ILE A 96 -13.45 -4.45 3.70
N ILE A 97 -13.57 -5.73 3.33
CA ILE A 97 -13.82 -6.83 4.28
C ILE A 97 -12.66 -6.94 5.28
N ASP A 98 -11.41 -6.83 4.81
CA ASP A 98 -10.23 -6.86 5.68
C ASP A 98 -10.14 -5.63 6.59
N VAL A 99 -10.50 -4.45 6.09
CA VAL A 99 -10.60 -3.22 6.90
C VAL A 99 -11.66 -3.38 7.97
N VAL A 100 -12.87 -3.84 7.61
CA VAL A 100 -13.97 -4.05 8.56
C VAL A 100 -13.61 -5.11 9.59
N ALA A 101 -12.96 -6.21 9.19
CA ALA A 101 -12.49 -7.23 10.13
C ALA A 101 -11.55 -6.68 11.21
N ARG A 102 -10.68 -5.73 10.84
CA ARG A 102 -9.68 -5.15 11.75
C ARG A 102 -10.21 -3.97 12.57
N THR A 103 -11.25 -3.29 12.10
CA THR A 103 -11.72 -2.04 12.70
C THR A 103 -13.11 -2.13 13.33
N GLN A 104 -14.02 -2.89 12.70
CA GLN A 104 -15.41 -3.03 13.13
C GLN A 104 -15.88 -4.49 12.91
N PRO A 105 -15.27 -5.48 13.58
CA PRO A 105 -15.52 -6.90 13.32
C PRO A 105 -16.98 -7.32 13.53
N HIS A 106 -17.74 -6.59 14.36
CA HIS A 106 -19.17 -6.81 14.56
C HIS A 106 -20.02 -6.61 13.29
N LEU A 107 -19.49 -5.96 12.24
CA LEU A 107 -20.16 -5.81 10.95
C LEU A 107 -19.89 -6.97 9.98
N LEU A 108 -18.91 -7.85 10.25
CA LEU A 108 -18.60 -8.98 9.36
C LEU A 108 -19.79 -9.90 9.06
N PRO A 109 -20.67 -10.23 10.03
CA PRO A 109 -21.87 -11.01 9.73
C PRO A 109 -22.80 -10.32 8.70
N LYS A 110 -22.88 -8.98 8.72
CA LYS A 110 -23.69 -8.22 7.75
C LYS A 110 -23.10 -8.30 6.35
N PHE A 111 -21.77 -8.17 6.23
CA PHE A 111 -21.05 -8.38 4.96
C PHE A 111 -21.25 -9.81 4.44
N TYR A 112 -21.15 -10.81 5.31
CA TYR A 112 -21.36 -12.21 4.93
C TYR A 112 -22.75 -12.44 4.36
N VAL A 113 -23.80 -12.00 5.06
CA VAL A 113 -25.19 -12.18 4.62
C VAL A 113 -25.46 -11.41 3.32
N HIS A 114 -25.02 -10.15 3.24
CA HIS A 114 -25.18 -9.33 2.04
C HIS A 114 -24.55 -9.99 0.79
N HIS A 115 -23.30 -10.45 0.91
CA HIS A 115 -22.63 -11.11 -0.20
C HIS A 115 -23.21 -12.50 -0.51
N LEU A 116 -23.77 -13.20 0.49
CA LEU A 116 -24.48 -14.46 0.26
C LEU A 116 -25.78 -14.23 -0.53
N ASP A 117 -26.57 -13.23 -0.13
CA ASP A 117 -27.84 -12.87 -0.78
C ASP A 117 -27.63 -12.32 -2.21
N ALA A 118 -26.47 -11.72 -2.48
CA ALA A 118 -26.06 -11.23 -3.79
C ALA A 118 -25.38 -12.29 -4.68
N ASP A 119 -25.32 -13.56 -4.26
CA ASP A 119 -24.59 -14.65 -4.93
C ASP A 119 -23.08 -14.41 -5.11
N GLU A 120 -22.50 -13.52 -4.31
CA GLU A 120 -21.07 -13.18 -4.29
C GLU A 120 -20.30 -14.11 -3.34
N TRP A 121 -20.35 -15.41 -3.62
CA TRP A 121 -19.86 -16.46 -2.70
C TRP A 121 -18.37 -16.31 -2.36
N TYR A 122 -17.57 -15.76 -3.29
CA TYR A 122 -16.16 -15.45 -3.05
C TYR A 122 -15.98 -14.40 -1.94
N LEU A 123 -16.81 -13.35 -1.91
CA LEU A 123 -16.76 -12.30 -0.90
C LEU A 123 -17.37 -12.75 0.44
N ALA A 124 -18.41 -13.59 0.39
CA ALA A 124 -18.94 -14.25 1.59
C ALA A 124 -17.86 -15.14 2.25
N ASP A 125 -17.18 -15.97 1.47
CA ASP A 125 -16.07 -16.82 1.92
C ASP A 125 -14.88 -15.99 2.43
N LYS A 126 -14.58 -14.86 1.78
CA LYS A 126 -13.59 -13.89 2.28
C LYS A 126 -13.96 -13.38 3.68
N SER A 127 -15.23 -13.09 3.94
CA SER A 127 -15.69 -12.63 5.27
C SER A 127 -15.45 -13.68 6.37
N LEU A 128 -15.66 -14.96 6.05
CA LEU A 128 -15.34 -16.08 6.97
C LEU A 128 -13.85 -16.22 7.22
N LYS A 129 -13.02 -16.08 6.17
CA LYS A 129 -11.55 -16.13 6.29
C LYS A 129 -11.01 -14.99 7.13
N SER A 130 -11.50 -13.78 6.92
CA SER A 130 -11.12 -12.61 7.71
C SER A 130 -11.58 -12.75 9.18
N PHE A 131 -12.74 -13.37 9.43
CA PHE A 131 -13.17 -13.76 10.79
C PHE A 131 -12.17 -14.71 11.46
N ILE A 132 -11.73 -15.81 10.81
CA ILE A 132 -10.73 -16.73 11.40
C ILE A 132 -9.45 -16.00 11.80
N GLY A 133 -9.02 -15.02 10.98
CA GLY A 133 -7.83 -14.23 11.24
C GLY A 133 -7.88 -13.38 12.52
N ILE A 134 -9.07 -12.98 12.98
CA ILE A 134 -9.22 -11.99 14.06
C ILE A 134 -10.09 -12.44 15.24
N ALA A 135 -10.95 -13.45 15.08
CA ALA A 135 -11.91 -13.90 16.11
C ALA A 135 -11.20 -14.37 17.38
N ASP A 136 -11.73 -14.17 18.58
CA ASP A 136 -11.15 -14.82 19.76
C ASP A 136 -11.46 -16.33 19.74
N LEU A 137 -10.47 -17.21 19.59
CA LEU A 137 -10.71 -18.66 19.55
C LEU A 137 -10.81 -19.29 20.93
N GLU A 138 -10.59 -18.53 22.00
CA GLU A 138 -10.90 -19.00 23.35
C GLU A 138 -12.42 -18.92 23.62
N ASP A 139 -13.15 -18.11 22.84
CA ASP A 139 -14.60 -18.11 22.84
C ASP A 139 -15.14 -19.41 22.20
N PRO A 140 -15.95 -20.21 22.92
CA PRO A 140 -16.46 -21.48 22.41
C PRO A 140 -17.27 -21.36 21.12
N GLU A 141 -18.02 -20.26 20.93
CA GLU A 141 -18.84 -20.06 19.74
C GLU A 141 -17.97 -19.78 18.52
N ALA A 142 -17.00 -18.86 18.65
CA ALA A 142 -16.02 -18.59 17.61
C ALA A 142 -15.17 -19.82 17.26
N ALA A 143 -14.73 -20.59 18.27
CA ALA A 143 -14.00 -21.84 18.06
C ALA A 143 -14.85 -22.89 17.34
N ALA A 144 -16.12 -23.02 17.71
CA ALA A 144 -17.05 -23.95 17.06
C ALA A 144 -17.27 -23.57 15.60
N LEU A 145 -17.53 -22.28 15.31
CA LEU A 145 -17.70 -21.78 13.95
C LEU A 145 -16.44 -22.03 13.12
N ALA A 146 -15.27 -21.60 13.60
CA ALA A 146 -13.99 -21.83 12.91
C ALA A 146 -13.74 -23.33 12.69
N GLY A 147 -14.10 -24.17 13.66
CA GLY A 147 -14.01 -25.63 13.58
C GLY A 147 -14.87 -26.28 12.50
N THR A 148 -15.88 -25.59 11.98
CA THR A 148 -16.73 -26.09 10.88
C THR A 148 -16.18 -25.81 9.49
N LEU A 149 -15.21 -24.91 9.36
CA LEU A 149 -14.68 -24.45 8.06
C LEU A 149 -13.55 -25.36 7.57
N LEU A 150 -13.77 -26.05 6.46
CA LEU A 150 -12.89 -27.13 5.97
C LEU A 150 -12.24 -26.82 4.61
N ASP A 151 -12.54 -25.69 3.98
CA ASP A 151 -11.93 -25.32 2.70
C ASP A 151 -10.46 -24.96 2.87
N HIS A 152 -9.69 -25.08 1.78
CA HIS A 152 -8.25 -24.82 1.78
C HIS A 152 -7.90 -23.42 2.28
N GLY A 153 -8.70 -22.39 1.95
CA GLY A 153 -8.41 -21.03 2.36
C GLY A 153 -8.64 -20.80 3.85
N SER A 154 -9.73 -21.33 4.42
CA SER A 154 -9.99 -21.27 5.86
C SER A 154 -8.94 -22.04 6.66
N LEU A 155 -8.55 -23.24 6.20
CA LEU A 155 -7.46 -24.01 6.82
C LEU A 155 -6.12 -23.30 6.72
N HIS A 156 -5.86 -22.56 5.63
CA HIS A 156 -4.65 -21.76 5.48
C HIS A 156 -4.59 -20.62 6.50
N GLU A 157 -5.68 -19.88 6.70
CA GLU A 157 -5.74 -18.84 7.74
C GLU A 157 -5.59 -19.43 9.14
N LEU A 158 -6.24 -20.57 9.42
CA LEU A 158 -6.07 -21.27 10.69
C LEU A 158 -4.63 -21.76 10.90
N ARG A 159 -3.96 -22.22 9.84
CA ARG A 159 -2.55 -22.62 9.87
C ARG A 159 -1.61 -21.46 10.16
N LYS A 160 -1.84 -20.28 9.59
CA LYS A 160 -1.09 -19.07 9.97
C LYS A 160 -1.26 -18.80 11.46
N ARG A 161 -2.49 -18.90 11.95
CA ARG A 161 -2.80 -18.62 13.36
C ARG A 161 -2.26 -19.66 14.34
N ALA A 162 -2.18 -20.92 13.92
CA ALA A 162 -1.58 -22.01 14.69
C ALA A 162 -0.09 -21.77 15.01
N GLN A 163 0.60 -20.87 14.28
CA GLN A 163 1.97 -20.48 14.60
C GLN A 163 2.08 -19.76 15.96
N THR A 164 0.98 -19.15 16.43
CA THR A 164 0.96 -18.32 17.64
C THR A 164 -0.16 -18.67 18.63
N SER A 165 -1.09 -19.56 18.28
CA SER A 165 -2.23 -19.96 19.12
C SER A 165 -2.35 -21.48 19.23
N SER A 166 -2.30 -22.00 20.45
CA SER A 166 -2.51 -23.43 20.74
C SER A 166 -3.91 -23.91 20.40
N THR A 167 -4.92 -23.06 20.60
CA THR A 167 -6.32 -23.37 20.29
C THR A 167 -6.54 -23.46 18.79
N ALA A 168 -5.94 -22.54 18.02
CA ALA A 168 -5.92 -22.64 16.55
C ALA A 168 -5.21 -23.93 16.08
N GLN A 169 -4.10 -24.30 16.72
CA GLN A 169 -3.40 -25.55 16.42
C GLN A 169 -4.28 -26.78 16.68
N ALA A 170 -4.95 -26.84 17.83
CA ALA A 170 -5.84 -27.95 18.16
C ALA A 170 -7.02 -28.08 17.20
N LEU A 171 -7.61 -26.95 16.78
CA LEU A 171 -8.66 -26.93 15.75
C LEU A 171 -8.13 -27.45 14.40
N LEU A 172 -6.94 -26.98 13.99
CA LEU A 172 -6.32 -27.40 12.73
C LEU A 172 -6.02 -28.91 12.73
N GLU A 173 -5.48 -29.44 13.83
CA GLU A 173 -5.22 -30.87 13.98
C GLU A 173 -6.50 -31.69 13.89
N ARG A 174 -7.57 -31.26 14.58
CA ARG A 174 -8.88 -31.91 14.54
C ARG A 174 -9.47 -31.92 13.13
N GLN A 175 -9.41 -30.80 12.42
CA GLN A 175 -9.95 -30.69 11.07
C GLN A 175 -9.11 -31.47 10.05
N THR A 176 -7.78 -31.43 10.18
CA THR A 176 -6.86 -32.22 9.36
C THR A 176 -7.10 -33.71 9.56
N ALA A 177 -7.30 -34.15 10.81
CA ALA A 177 -7.63 -35.53 11.12
C ALA A 177 -8.98 -35.94 10.52
N PHE A 178 -9.99 -35.08 10.59
CA PHE A 178 -11.31 -35.31 9.98
C PHE A 178 -11.22 -35.47 8.45
N LEU A 179 -10.40 -34.66 7.78
CA LEU A 179 -10.19 -34.72 6.33
C LEU A 179 -9.29 -35.87 5.87
N GLY A 180 -8.66 -36.60 6.80
CA GLY A 180 -7.71 -37.67 6.48
C GLY A 180 -6.33 -37.17 6.01
N GLY A 181 -5.99 -35.92 6.31
CA GLY A 181 -4.77 -35.25 5.88
C GLY A 181 -5.03 -33.83 5.40
N LEU A 182 -3.95 -33.06 5.21
CA LEU A 182 -4.07 -31.73 4.63
C LEU A 182 -4.40 -31.86 3.13
N PRO A 183 -5.36 -31.09 2.61
CA PRO A 183 -5.55 -30.99 1.17
C PRO A 183 -4.24 -30.54 0.52
N SER A 184 -3.91 -31.12 -0.64
CA SER A 184 -2.70 -30.74 -1.37
C SER A 184 -2.73 -29.24 -1.66
N PRO A 185 -1.61 -28.51 -1.44
CA PRO A 185 -1.57 -27.09 -1.74
C PRO A 185 -1.91 -26.90 -3.22
N VAL A 186 -2.93 -26.11 -3.52
CA VAL A 186 -3.09 -25.55 -4.86
C VAL A 186 -2.13 -24.37 -4.93
N GLU A 187 -0.83 -24.65 -5.05
CA GLU A 187 0.17 -23.62 -5.32
C GLU A 187 -0.10 -23.04 -6.71
N ARG A 188 -0.98 -22.04 -6.79
CA ARG A 188 -0.84 -21.02 -7.83
C ARG A 188 0.33 -20.13 -7.42
N SER A 189 1.54 -20.64 -7.61
CA SER A 189 2.76 -19.86 -7.44
C SER A 189 2.83 -18.84 -8.59
N TYR A 190 2.18 -17.69 -8.40
CA TYR A 190 2.42 -16.52 -9.24
C TYR A 190 3.80 -15.89 -8.93
N SER A 191 4.38 -16.25 -7.79
CA SER A 191 5.79 -15.99 -7.52
C SER A 191 6.63 -16.96 -8.35
N THR A 192 7.47 -16.42 -9.22
CA THR A 192 8.57 -17.21 -9.78
C THR A 192 9.34 -17.76 -8.58
N PRO A 193 9.52 -19.09 -8.44
CA PRO A 193 10.41 -19.62 -7.41
C PRO A 193 11.74 -18.90 -7.55
N ASP A 194 12.39 -18.60 -6.43
CA ASP A 194 13.73 -18.01 -6.42
C ASP A 194 14.63 -18.94 -7.24
N ARG A 195 14.85 -18.60 -8.51
CA ARG A 195 15.51 -19.51 -9.44
C ARG A 195 16.94 -19.66 -8.97
N GLU A 196 17.49 -20.86 -9.13
CA GLU A 196 18.92 -21.03 -8.91
C GLU A 196 19.68 -20.05 -9.80
N LEU A 197 20.57 -19.27 -9.17
CA LEU A 197 21.46 -18.37 -9.87
C LEU A 197 22.29 -19.16 -10.89
N THR A 198 22.44 -18.60 -12.08
CA THR A 198 23.38 -19.14 -13.08
C THR A 198 24.81 -19.10 -12.53
N LEU A 199 25.71 -19.89 -13.13
CA LEU A 199 27.13 -19.87 -12.79
C LEU A 199 27.77 -18.48 -12.90
N GLU A 200 27.33 -17.68 -13.88
CA GLU A 200 27.81 -16.30 -14.09
C GLU A 200 27.30 -15.37 -12.99
N GLU A 201 26.02 -15.49 -12.60
CA GLU A 201 25.44 -14.72 -11.50
C GLU A 201 26.06 -15.08 -10.15
N LYS A 202 26.35 -16.36 -9.91
CA LYS A 202 27.08 -16.79 -8.70
C LYS A 202 28.46 -16.14 -8.64
N ARG A 203 29.23 -16.19 -9.72
CA ARG A 203 30.57 -15.55 -9.77
C ARG A 203 30.52 -14.05 -9.56
N ALA A 204 29.55 -13.35 -10.17
CA ALA A 204 29.39 -11.91 -10.00
C ALA A 204 29.03 -11.53 -8.55
N THR A 205 28.23 -12.35 -7.88
CA THR A 205 27.75 -12.07 -6.51
C THR A 205 28.68 -12.60 -5.40
N GLU A 206 29.60 -13.52 -5.72
CA GLU A 206 30.65 -14.05 -4.81
C GLU A 206 31.81 -13.08 -4.60
N GLN A 207 31.91 -12.01 -5.39
CA GLN A 207 32.93 -10.98 -5.18
C GLN A 207 32.83 -10.41 -3.75
N ASP A 208 33.98 -10.20 -3.09
CA ASP A 208 33.97 -9.58 -1.77
C ASP A 208 33.78 -8.06 -1.89
N PRO A 209 32.66 -7.48 -1.40
CA PRO A 209 32.47 -6.04 -1.41
C PRO A 209 33.58 -5.30 -0.64
N THR A 210 34.23 -5.92 0.34
CA THR A 210 35.27 -5.25 1.15
C THR A 210 36.59 -5.01 0.42
N ALA A 211 36.77 -5.61 -0.76
CA ALA A 211 37.93 -5.38 -1.62
C ALA A 211 37.95 -3.95 -2.21
N PHE A 212 36.80 -3.28 -2.30
CA PHE A 212 36.69 -1.90 -2.77
C PHE A 212 36.97 -0.92 -1.63
N ALA A 213 37.91 0.00 -1.84
CA ALA A 213 38.29 1.01 -0.85
C ALA A 213 37.10 1.90 -0.43
N SER A 214 37.20 2.52 0.76
CA SER A 214 36.14 3.40 1.29
C SER A 214 35.81 4.57 0.37
N ASN A 215 36.71 5.01 -0.50
CA ASN A 215 36.47 6.11 -1.44
C ASN A 215 36.11 5.63 -2.87
N ASP A 216 35.98 4.32 -3.10
CA ASP A 216 35.75 3.73 -4.41
C ASP A 216 34.29 3.26 -4.62
N PHE A 217 33.34 4.16 -4.36
CA PHE A 217 31.93 3.85 -4.64
C PHE A 217 31.65 3.71 -6.15
N THR A 218 32.45 4.35 -7.02
CA THR A 218 32.30 4.16 -8.48
C THR A 218 32.63 2.73 -8.90
N GLY A 219 33.66 2.11 -8.31
CA GLY A 219 33.98 0.70 -8.53
C GLY A 219 32.87 -0.23 -8.07
N ILE A 220 32.32 0.02 -6.86
CA ILE A 220 31.16 -0.71 -6.32
C ILE A 220 29.95 -0.60 -7.26
N ALA A 221 29.59 0.61 -7.68
CA ALA A 221 28.45 0.85 -8.55
C ALA A 221 28.61 0.17 -9.92
N LYS A 222 29.84 0.07 -10.42
CA LYS A 222 30.15 -0.66 -11.66
C LYS A 222 29.99 -2.17 -11.47
N ALA A 223 30.40 -2.73 -10.32
CA ALA A 223 30.27 -4.15 -10.03
C ALA A 223 28.81 -4.59 -9.94
N VAL A 224 27.97 -3.84 -9.24
CA VAL A 224 26.52 -4.13 -9.14
C VAL A 224 25.74 -3.79 -10.41
N GLY A 225 26.31 -2.94 -11.28
CA GLY A 225 25.76 -2.62 -12.60
C GLY A 225 26.10 -3.66 -13.68
N ASP A 226 26.84 -4.72 -13.34
CA ASP A 226 27.11 -5.83 -14.26
C ASP A 226 25.79 -6.54 -14.63
N PRO A 227 25.52 -6.85 -15.92
CA PRO A 227 24.31 -7.55 -16.34
C PRO A 227 24.09 -8.91 -15.67
N HIS A 228 25.16 -9.56 -15.22
CA HIS A 228 25.13 -10.83 -14.51
C HIS A 228 25.03 -10.63 -12.98
N PHE A 229 25.02 -9.40 -12.46
CA PHE A 229 24.82 -9.16 -11.04
C PHE A 229 23.32 -9.27 -10.70
N HIS A 230 22.95 -10.36 -10.03
CA HIS A 230 21.55 -10.63 -9.72
C HIS A 230 20.96 -9.56 -8.77
N TYR A 231 19.82 -8.99 -9.15
CA TYR A 231 19.20 -7.86 -8.45
C TYR A 231 18.97 -8.13 -6.95
N SER A 232 18.53 -9.35 -6.59
CA SER A 232 18.25 -9.71 -5.19
C SER A 232 19.48 -9.69 -4.26
N LYS A 233 20.69 -9.63 -4.81
CA LYS A 233 21.94 -9.56 -4.03
C LYS A 233 22.50 -8.13 -3.92
N LYS A 234 21.97 -7.16 -4.67
CA LYS A 234 22.49 -5.78 -4.72
C LYS A 234 22.43 -5.13 -3.35
N LYS A 235 21.26 -5.12 -2.70
CA LYS A 235 21.06 -4.59 -1.34
C LYS A 235 22.08 -5.13 -0.35
N ASP A 236 22.24 -6.45 -0.27
CA ASP A 236 23.16 -7.09 0.68
C ASP A 236 24.61 -6.68 0.39
N PHE A 237 25.02 -6.74 -0.87
CA PHE A 237 26.38 -6.41 -1.30
C PHE A 237 26.75 -4.96 -0.95
N LEU A 238 25.87 -4.00 -1.30
CA LEU A 238 26.03 -2.58 -1.02
C LEU A 238 26.05 -2.33 0.50
N SER A 239 25.13 -2.95 1.24
CA SER A 239 25.03 -2.84 2.70
C SER A 239 26.29 -3.34 3.39
N ARG A 240 26.84 -4.48 2.96
CA ARG A 240 28.06 -5.07 3.49
C ARG A 240 29.27 -4.17 3.28
N TRP A 241 29.41 -3.56 2.10
CA TRP A 241 30.50 -2.60 1.83
C TRP A 241 30.46 -1.42 2.81
N LEU A 242 29.31 -0.74 2.90
CA LEU A 242 29.21 0.47 3.71
C LEU A 242 29.36 0.16 5.21
N ARG A 243 28.75 -0.93 5.70
CA ARG A 243 28.87 -1.36 7.10
C ARG A 243 30.30 -1.80 7.45
N HIS A 244 31.03 -2.41 6.51
CA HIS A 244 32.45 -2.73 6.72
C HIS A 244 33.28 -1.46 6.97
N TRP A 245 33.14 -0.44 6.12
CA TRP A 245 33.89 0.81 6.28
C TRP A 245 33.43 1.62 7.48
N HIS A 246 32.15 1.54 7.87
CA HIS A 246 31.67 2.06 9.14
C HIS A 246 32.39 1.41 10.34
N ALA A 247 32.47 0.07 10.38
CA ALA A 247 33.16 -0.65 11.45
C ALA A 247 34.68 -0.31 11.51
N LYS A 248 35.28 0.05 10.38
CA LYS A 248 36.67 0.52 10.29
C LYS A 248 36.85 2.02 10.55
N ARG A 249 35.80 2.73 11.00
CA ARG A 249 35.78 4.19 11.25
C ARG A 249 36.12 5.05 10.02
N LYS A 250 35.85 4.52 8.82
CA LYS A 250 36.02 5.20 7.52
C LYS A 250 34.68 5.54 6.87
N SER A 251 33.61 5.66 7.67
CA SER A 251 32.27 5.98 7.20
C SER A 251 32.19 7.32 6.48
N ARG A 252 32.90 8.35 6.94
CA ARG A 252 32.89 9.68 6.29
C ARG A 252 33.41 9.62 4.87
N ASP A 253 34.51 8.90 4.63
CA ASP A 253 35.06 8.72 3.28
C ASP A 253 34.07 7.95 2.38
N ALA A 254 33.44 6.90 2.93
CA ALA A 254 32.44 6.10 2.25
C ALA A 254 31.20 6.91 1.87
N VAL A 255 30.60 7.59 2.83
CA VAL A 255 29.41 8.45 2.63
C VAL A 255 29.72 9.60 1.66
N ALA A 256 30.91 10.21 1.75
CA ALA A 256 31.33 11.25 0.81
C ALA A 256 31.48 10.72 -0.63
N SER A 257 32.04 9.52 -0.82
CA SER A 257 32.16 8.91 -2.15
C SER A 257 30.80 8.51 -2.74
N ILE A 258 29.86 8.04 -1.92
CA ILE A 258 28.46 7.83 -2.33
C ILE A 258 27.84 9.16 -2.79
N LYS A 259 28.01 10.22 -1.99
CA LYS A 259 27.42 11.53 -2.28
C LYS A 259 27.93 12.09 -3.62
N ALA A 260 29.23 12.06 -3.82
CA ALA A 260 29.86 12.49 -5.07
C ALA A 260 29.35 11.71 -6.29
N TYR A 261 29.03 10.43 -6.12
CA TYR A 261 28.46 9.62 -7.21
C TYR A 261 27.05 10.07 -7.60
N PHE A 262 26.17 10.29 -6.62
CA PHE A 262 24.81 10.77 -6.89
C PHE A 262 24.79 12.20 -7.45
N GLU A 263 25.66 13.09 -6.96
CA GLU A 263 25.79 14.46 -7.48
C GLU A 263 26.34 14.52 -8.91
N ALA A 264 27.12 13.52 -9.33
CA ALA A 264 27.65 13.44 -10.69
C ALA A 264 26.58 13.08 -11.75
N GLY A 265 25.31 12.85 -11.36
CA GLY A 265 24.22 12.54 -12.28
C GLY A 265 24.42 11.26 -13.10
N LYS A 266 25.25 10.34 -12.61
CA LYS A 266 25.49 9.04 -13.25
C LYS A 266 24.23 8.19 -13.15
N ARG A 267 24.03 7.28 -14.11
CA ARG A 267 22.96 6.27 -14.02
C ARG A 267 23.10 5.51 -12.72
N THR A 268 22.06 5.54 -11.90
CA THR A 268 21.97 4.78 -10.66
C THR A 268 21.54 3.36 -11.02
N TYR A 269 22.47 2.41 -10.97
CA TYR A 269 22.26 1.01 -11.39
C TYR A 269 21.48 0.20 -10.32
N ASP A 270 20.34 0.72 -9.86
CA ASP A 270 19.58 0.23 -8.69
C ASP A 270 20.39 0.30 -7.38
N ILE A 271 21.27 1.29 -7.27
CA ILE A 271 22.10 1.53 -6.08
C ILE A 271 21.34 2.29 -4.99
N GLU A 272 20.13 2.75 -5.29
CA GLU A 272 19.23 3.48 -4.40
C GLU A 272 18.90 2.68 -3.13
N GLU A 273 18.96 1.35 -3.19
CA GLU A 273 18.79 0.46 -2.03
C GLU A 273 19.79 0.74 -0.90
N LEU A 274 20.95 1.32 -1.22
CA LEU A 274 21.94 1.71 -0.23
C LEU A 274 21.55 2.96 0.57
N LEU A 275 20.63 3.80 0.07
CA LEU A 275 20.33 5.10 0.68
C LEU A 275 19.81 4.97 2.12
N ASP A 276 19.06 3.90 2.41
CA ASP A 276 18.59 3.62 3.77
C ASP A 276 19.76 3.30 4.72
N VAL A 277 20.75 2.52 4.25
CA VAL A 277 21.96 2.21 5.04
C VAL A 277 22.88 3.44 5.14
N ALA A 278 22.94 4.27 4.10
CA ALA A 278 23.68 5.53 4.12
C ALA A 278 23.10 6.50 5.16
N PHE A 279 21.78 6.54 5.30
CA PHE A 279 21.12 7.26 6.38
C PHE A 279 21.51 6.73 7.76
N GLU A 280 21.43 5.41 7.99
CA GLU A 280 21.81 4.78 9.27
C GLU A 280 23.27 5.11 9.64
N VAL A 281 24.20 4.89 8.70
CA VAL A 281 25.64 5.08 8.92
C VAL A 281 26.00 6.56 9.09
N SER A 282 25.40 7.46 8.31
CA SER A 282 25.62 8.91 8.47
C SER A 282 25.04 9.42 9.79
N LEU A 283 23.89 8.89 10.24
CA LEU A 283 23.30 9.24 11.52
C LEU A 283 24.22 8.91 12.69
N GLU A 284 24.85 7.72 12.66
CA GLU A 284 25.79 7.29 13.71
C GLU A 284 27.14 8.04 13.64
N ALA A 285 27.67 8.29 12.44
CA ALA A 285 29.02 8.83 12.27
C ALA A 285 29.13 10.36 12.16
N GLU A 286 28.07 11.02 11.69
CA GLU A 286 28.05 12.45 11.34
C GLU A 286 26.90 13.20 12.02
N GLY A 287 25.93 12.48 12.58
CA GLY A 287 24.83 13.03 13.35
C GLY A 287 23.62 13.45 12.51
N ARG A 288 22.58 13.88 13.21
CA ARG A 288 21.24 14.13 12.67
C ARG A 288 21.21 15.08 11.47
N ASN A 289 21.98 16.16 11.47
CA ASN A 289 21.92 17.14 10.37
C ASN A 289 22.53 16.60 9.07
N ALA A 290 23.63 15.84 9.16
CA ALA A 290 24.28 15.24 8.00
C ALA A 290 23.48 14.06 7.42
N ALA A 291 22.76 13.34 8.28
CA ALA A 291 21.95 12.19 7.89
C ALA A 291 20.65 12.56 7.16
N TYR A 292 20.07 13.73 7.44
CA TYR A 292 18.75 14.11 6.91
C TYR A 292 18.64 14.08 5.37
N PRO A 293 19.60 14.63 4.59
CA PRO A 293 19.56 14.54 3.14
C PRO A 293 19.53 13.10 2.60
N TRP A 294 20.17 12.15 3.29
CA TRP A 294 20.14 10.74 2.89
C TRP A 294 18.74 10.15 3.00
N LEU A 295 18.05 10.44 4.10
CA LEU A 295 16.66 10.01 4.31
C LEU A 295 15.71 10.62 3.28
N VAL A 296 15.88 11.91 2.97
CA VAL A 296 15.09 12.60 1.93
C VAL A 296 15.34 11.98 0.56
N GLN A 297 16.60 11.75 0.18
CA GLN A 297 16.95 11.11 -1.09
C GLN A 297 16.42 9.67 -1.15
N ALA A 298 16.49 8.91 -0.06
CA ALA A 298 15.93 7.57 0.01
C ALA A 298 14.42 7.60 -0.25
N GLN A 299 13.68 8.50 0.41
CA GLN A 299 12.24 8.62 0.22
C GLN A 299 11.86 9.01 -1.21
N ILE A 300 12.60 9.93 -1.86
CA ILE A 300 12.32 10.35 -3.24
C ILE A 300 12.69 9.26 -4.24
N ARG A 301 13.95 8.80 -4.22
CA ARG A 301 14.51 7.90 -5.25
C ARG A 301 13.96 6.49 -5.14
N ARG A 302 13.64 6.03 -3.94
CA ARG A 302 12.93 4.76 -3.71
C ARG A 302 11.41 4.93 -3.74
N ARG A 303 10.90 6.08 -4.21
CA ARG A 303 9.46 6.31 -4.44
C ARG A 303 8.61 5.98 -3.21
N GLY A 304 9.07 6.38 -2.02
CA GLY A 304 8.46 6.01 -0.75
C GLY A 304 7.10 6.65 -0.47
N TRP A 305 6.63 7.51 -1.37
CA TRP A 305 5.26 8.01 -1.39
C TRP A 305 4.33 7.19 -2.29
N SER A 306 4.86 6.23 -3.05
CA SER A 306 4.08 5.39 -3.96
C SER A 306 3.86 4.00 -3.39
N SER A 307 2.64 3.50 -3.55
CA SER A 307 2.21 2.17 -3.14
C SER A 307 2.69 1.03 -4.06
N HIS A 308 3.46 1.32 -5.13
CA HIS A 308 3.73 0.33 -6.20
C HIS A 308 5.19 -0.09 -6.40
N TYR A 309 6.15 0.61 -5.80
CA TYR A 309 7.56 0.44 -6.17
C TYR A 309 8.45 -0.14 -5.08
N THR A 310 8.14 0.17 -3.83
CA THR A 310 8.92 -0.25 -2.67
C THR A 310 8.01 -1.01 -1.74
N SER A 311 8.53 -2.04 -1.06
CA SER A 311 7.71 -2.80 -0.12
C SER A 311 7.19 -1.90 0.99
N ASP A 312 5.98 -2.21 1.45
CA ASP A 312 5.31 -1.42 2.47
C ASP A 312 6.12 -1.36 3.78
N GLU A 313 6.79 -2.46 4.12
CA GLU A 313 7.70 -2.60 5.26
C GLU A 313 8.87 -1.61 5.20
N GLU A 314 9.50 -1.46 4.03
CA GLU A 314 10.64 -0.55 3.86
C GLU A 314 10.20 0.91 3.90
N VAL A 315 9.04 1.25 3.32
CA VAL A 315 8.46 2.59 3.43
C VAL A 315 8.14 2.90 4.89
N GLU A 316 7.45 2.00 5.58
CA GLU A 316 7.08 2.19 6.99
C GLU A 316 8.31 2.36 7.88
N ALA A 317 9.38 1.60 7.65
CA ALA A 317 10.65 1.77 8.35
C ALA A 317 11.23 3.18 8.18
N ARG A 318 11.21 3.74 6.95
CA ARG A 318 11.67 5.12 6.69
C ARG A 318 10.78 6.16 7.37
N LEU A 319 9.46 6.01 7.28
CA LEU A 319 8.52 6.94 7.91
C LEU A 319 8.69 6.95 9.43
N LYS A 320 8.85 5.78 10.06
CA LYS A 320 9.16 5.65 11.49
C LYS A 320 10.52 6.27 11.83
N ALA A 321 11.55 6.07 11.01
CA ALA A 321 12.85 6.68 11.21
C ALA A 321 12.78 8.22 11.13
N ALA A 322 12.05 8.75 10.14
CA ALA A 322 11.80 10.18 9.99
C ALA A 322 11.09 10.76 11.22
N ALA A 323 10.00 10.12 11.67
CA ALA A 323 9.24 10.58 12.83
C ALA A 323 10.04 10.49 14.13
N ARG A 324 10.82 9.41 14.33
CA ARG A 324 11.63 9.21 15.54
C ARG A 324 12.79 10.19 15.62
N VAL A 325 13.53 10.35 14.53
CA VAL A 325 14.77 11.15 14.54
C VAL A 325 14.47 12.63 14.30
N TYR A 326 13.47 12.94 13.47
CA TYR A 326 13.15 14.29 13.01
C TYR A 326 11.75 14.78 13.41
N GLN A 327 11.29 14.42 14.62
CA GLN A 327 9.94 14.75 15.09
C GLN A 327 9.60 16.25 15.00
N ASP A 328 10.53 17.14 15.37
CA ASP A 328 10.39 18.60 15.30
C ASP A 328 10.39 19.17 13.86
N ARG A 329 10.72 18.34 12.87
CA ARG A 329 10.83 18.71 11.45
C ARG A 329 9.91 17.89 10.54
N TRP A 330 8.83 17.33 11.09
CA TRP A 330 7.92 16.49 10.30
C TRP A 330 7.33 17.20 9.07
N LYS A 331 7.02 18.50 9.17
CA LYS A 331 6.55 19.32 8.03
C LYS A 331 7.65 19.50 6.97
N ASP A 332 8.89 19.71 7.41
CA ASP A 332 10.02 19.80 6.48
C ASP A 332 10.19 18.48 5.75
N PHE A 333 10.07 17.34 6.44
CA PHE A 333 10.20 16.03 5.80
C PHE A 333 9.17 15.84 4.69
N ILE A 334 7.90 16.18 4.94
CA ILE A 334 6.86 16.15 3.90
C ILE A 334 7.25 17.07 2.75
N ARG A 335 7.55 18.34 3.03
CA ARG A 335 7.89 19.32 1.98
C ARG A 335 9.09 18.89 1.14
N ASP A 336 10.16 18.47 1.79
CA ASP A 336 11.44 18.17 1.16
C ASP A 336 11.40 16.84 0.38
N THR A 337 10.45 15.94 0.70
CA THR A 337 10.24 14.67 -0.01
C THR A 337 9.06 14.68 -0.98
N SER A 338 8.24 15.72 -1.00
CA SER A 338 7.08 15.83 -1.91
C SER A 338 7.45 16.23 -3.34
N VAL A 339 8.70 15.97 -3.73
CA VAL A 339 9.23 16.22 -5.06
C VAL A 339 9.30 14.91 -5.84
N PRO A 340 8.98 14.91 -7.13
CA PRO A 340 9.05 13.70 -7.94
C PRO A 340 10.50 13.24 -8.12
N GLU A 341 10.67 11.94 -8.29
CA GLU A 341 11.95 11.36 -8.70
C GLU A 341 12.38 11.95 -10.07
N GLU A 342 13.69 12.04 -10.31
CA GLU A 342 14.30 12.74 -11.44
C GLU A 342 13.73 12.32 -12.80
N TYR A 343 13.41 11.04 -12.99
CA TYR A 343 12.77 10.53 -14.21
C TYR A 343 11.42 11.20 -14.48
N PHE A 344 10.59 11.35 -13.45
CA PHE A 344 9.26 11.96 -13.57
C PHE A 344 9.34 13.49 -13.62
N ALA A 345 10.26 14.08 -12.85
CA ALA A 345 10.52 15.52 -12.89
C ALA A 345 10.89 15.99 -14.30
N ARG A 346 11.75 15.25 -15.00
CA ARG A 346 12.14 15.52 -16.41
C ARG A 346 10.97 15.41 -17.40
N ARG A 347 9.85 14.80 -17.01
CA ARG A 347 8.63 14.66 -17.81
C ARG A 347 7.53 15.64 -17.41
N GLY A 348 7.86 16.62 -16.57
CA GLY A 348 6.94 17.69 -16.18
C GLY A 348 6.13 17.40 -14.91
N ALA A 349 6.40 16.29 -14.21
CA ALA A 349 5.85 16.13 -12.86
C ALA A 349 6.46 17.19 -11.93
N SER A 350 5.64 17.88 -11.15
CA SER A 350 6.07 18.94 -10.24
C SER A 350 5.91 18.59 -8.76
N PHE A 351 5.14 17.54 -8.46
CA PHE A 351 4.76 17.18 -7.10
C PHE A 351 4.55 15.67 -6.99
N SER A 352 4.92 15.09 -5.84
CA SER A 352 4.73 13.68 -5.55
C SER A 352 4.50 13.48 -4.05
N ILE A 353 3.25 13.27 -3.64
CA ILE A 353 2.91 12.92 -2.26
C ILE A 353 2.08 11.64 -2.26
N GLY A 354 2.31 10.80 -1.26
CA GLY A 354 1.59 9.55 -1.12
C GLY A 354 0.31 9.78 -0.36
N PHE A 355 -0.77 9.08 -0.70
CA PHE A 355 -2.05 9.23 0.00
C PHE A 355 -1.98 8.54 1.36
N HIS A 356 -2.15 7.22 1.44
CA HIS A 356 -2.18 6.52 2.72
C HIS A 356 -0.82 6.54 3.44
N HIS A 357 0.30 6.60 2.71
CA HIS A 357 1.63 6.78 3.30
C HIS A 357 1.78 8.13 4.01
N LEU A 358 1.15 9.21 3.53
CA LEU A 358 1.12 10.49 4.26
C LEU A 358 0.35 10.35 5.57
N VAL A 359 -0.82 9.69 5.53
CA VAL A 359 -1.61 9.41 6.73
C VAL A 359 -0.78 8.62 7.75
N ARG A 360 -0.12 7.54 7.33
CA ARG A 360 0.78 6.77 8.18
C ARG A 360 1.91 7.61 8.76
N PHE A 361 2.55 8.46 7.96
CA PHE A 361 3.62 9.34 8.43
C PHE A 361 3.11 10.29 9.52
N LEU A 362 1.95 10.92 9.30
CA LEU A 362 1.31 11.81 10.27
C LEU A 362 1.02 11.07 11.58
N LEU A 363 0.50 9.84 11.52
CA LEU A 363 0.23 9.00 12.69
C LEU A 363 1.52 8.69 13.47
N VAL A 364 2.57 8.20 12.81
CA VAL A 364 3.83 7.87 13.51
C VAL A 364 4.58 9.12 13.99
N ALA A 365 4.34 10.30 13.39
CA ALA A 365 4.83 11.59 13.86
C ALA A 365 3.97 12.21 15.00
N GLY A 366 2.94 11.51 15.45
CA GLY A 366 2.03 11.95 16.51
C GLY A 366 1.04 13.05 16.10
N GLN A 367 0.89 13.30 14.80
CA GLN A 367 -0.02 14.31 14.23
C GLN A 367 -1.40 13.70 13.93
N ILE A 368 -2.02 13.06 14.92
CA ILE A 368 -3.27 12.30 14.76
C ILE A 368 -4.40 13.16 14.19
N ALA A 369 -4.57 14.39 14.70
CA ALA A 369 -5.60 15.30 14.21
C ALA A 369 -5.43 15.68 12.73
N GLU A 370 -4.20 15.81 12.24
CA GLU A 370 -3.94 16.06 10.81
C GLU A 370 -4.17 14.80 9.98
N ALA A 371 -3.78 13.62 10.48
CA ALA A 371 -4.08 12.34 9.84
C ALA A 371 -5.60 12.16 9.65
N MET A 372 -6.40 12.46 10.68
CA MET A 372 -7.87 12.41 10.58
C MET A 372 -8.43 13.38 9.54
N LYS A 373 -7.94 14.62 9.47
CA LYS A 373 -8.37 15.59 8.45
C LYS A 373 -8.07 15.12 7.04
N VAL A 374 -6.86 14.57 6.83
CA VAL A 374 -6.46 14.02 5.53
C VAL A 374 -7.32 12.82 5.15
N THR A 375 -7.53 11.87 6.06
CA THR A 375 -8.41 10.72 5.83
C THR A 375 -9.84 11.17 5.55
N ALA A 376 -10.39 12.12 6.31
CA ALA A 376 -11.72 12.67 6.05
C ALA A 376 -11.83 13.32 4.67
N ALA A 377 -10.80 14.05 4.23
CA ALA A 377 -10.75 14.60 2.88
C ALA A 377 -10.72 13.50 1.81
N PHE A 378 -9.97 12.41 2.03
CA PHE A 378 -9.98 11.27 1.10
C PHE A 378 -11.36 10.61 0.99
N VAL A 379 -12.07 10.45 2.11
CA VAL A 379 -13.44 9.92 2.09
C VAL A 379 -14.39 10.86 1.35
N SER A 380 -14.33 12.17 1.62
CA SER A 380 -15.15 13.18 0.94
C SER A 380 -14.89 13.19 -0.56
N ILE A 381 -13.61 13.19 -0.97
CA ILE A 381 -13.24 13.14 -2.39
C ILE A 381 -13.77 11.87 -3.05
N PHE A 382 -13.65 10.71 -2.38
CA PHE A 382 -14.13 9.46 -2.95
C PHE A 382 -15.66 9.43 -3.10
N GLU A 383 -16.39 10.03 -2.17
CA GLU A 383 -17.84 10.22 -2.26
C GLU A 383 -18.20 11.20 -3.39
N GLU A 384 -17.57 12.37 -3.43
CA GLU A 384 -17.78 13.41 -4.46
C GLU A 384 -17.49 12.89 -5.87
N GLU A 385 -16.38 12.17 -6.06
CA GLU A 385 -16.01 11.60 -7.36
C GLU A 385 -16.99 10.50 -7.83
N THR A 386 -17.81 9.96 -6.94
CA THR A 386 -18.79 8.91 -7.24
C THR A 386 -20.23 9.38 -7.18
N GLU A 387 -20.50 10.68 -6.94
CA GLU A 387 -21.86 11.22 -6.73
C GLU A 387 -22.80 11.01 -7.94
N ASP A 388 -22.25 11.05 -9.15
CA ASP A 388 -23.01 10.88 -10.40
C ASP A 388 -23.31 9.41 -10.73
N GLN A 389 -22.78 8.48 -9.95
CA GLN A 389 -23.07 7.05 -10.09
C GLN A 389 -24.37 6.72 -9.37
N PRO A 390 -25.24 5.84 -9.93
CA PRO A 390 -26.49 5.45 -9.29
C PRO A 390 -26.25 4.42 -8.17
N ILE A 391 -25.41 4.78 -7.21
CA ILE A 391 -25.03 3.93 -6.07
C ILE A 391 -26.13 4.05 -5.01
N SER A 392 -26.69 2.91 -4.61
CA SER A 392 -27.70 2.87 -3.55
C SER A 392 -27.04 2.96 -2.19
N GLU A 393 -27.71 3.57 -1.21
CA GLU A 393 -27.24 3.55 0.18
C GLU A 393 -27.04 2.11 0.67
N ALA A 394 -26.00 1.87 1.48
CA ALA A 394 -25.74 0.56 2.10
C ALA A 394 -26.70 0.28 3.27
N THR A 395 -28.01 0.16 2.99
CA THR A 395 -29.04 -0.09 4.02
C THR A 395 -28.82 -1.40 4.77
N TRP A 396 -28.16 -2.37 4.14
CA TRP A 396 -27.78 -3.66 4.72
C TRP A 396 -26.75 -3.54 5.86
N LEU A 397 -26.08 -2.38 6.01
CA LEU A 397 -25.20 -2.10 7.16
C LEU A 397 -25.93 -1.57 8.40
N ARG A 398 -27.19 -1.13 8.27
CA ARG A 398 -27.96 -0.51 9.36
C ARG A 398 -28.39 -1.52 10.42
#